data_AF-A0A6P0MJW1-F1
#
_entry.id   AF-A0A6P0MJW1-F1
#
_cell.length_a   1.000
_cell.length_b   1.000
_cell.length_c   1.000
_cell.angle_alpha   90.00
_cell.angle_beta   90.00
_cell.angle_gamma   90.00
#
_symmetry.space_group_name_H-M   'P 1'
#
loop_
_entity.id
_entity.type
_entity.pdbx_description
1 polymer ?
#
loop_
_entity_poly.entity_id
_entity_poly.type
_entity_poly.pdbx_seq_one_letter_code
_entity_poly.pdbx_strand_id
1 'polypeptide(L)'
;MKWGNAFNKILRDYGVSAKWLSEKTGLSQQAISAFRKGKSSMTTDNLDMLLSELPFEAKSTFFALVLGGHLPPAQCPTIEELAEDLPREKKKKLAIILVEAIAKESSQERSLQKVH
;
A
#
# COMPACT_ATOMS: atom_id res chain seq x y z
N MET A 1 23.48 -0.28 5.99
CA MET A 1 22.26 -0.86 5.37
C MET A 1 21.40 0.25 4.77
N LYS A 2 20.94 0.11 3.53
CA LYS A 2 20.05 1.09 2.85
C LYS A 2 18.62 1.12 3.43
N TRP A 3 18.19 0.06 4.10
CA TRP A 3 16.85 -0.15 4.65
C TRP A 3 16.44 0.90 5.69
N GLY A 4 17.23 1.10 6.74
CA GLY A 4 16.93 2.06 7.79
C GLY A 4 16.76 3.49 7.28
N ASN A 5 17.62 3.90 6.34
CA ASN A 5 17.56 5.23 5.72
C ASN A 5 16.33 5.39 4.82
N ALA A 6 15.99 4.37 4.02
CA ALA A 6 14.77 4.36 3.21
C ALA A 6 13.52 4.43 4.10
N PHE A 7 13.49 3.65 5.18
CA PHE A 7 12.40 3.66 6.16
C PHE A 7 12.32 5.01 6.90
N ASN A 8 13.44 5.63 7.25
CA ASN A 8 13.39 6.96 7.85
C ASN A 8 12.88 8.03 6.88
N LYS A 9 13.22 7.92 5.59
CA LYS A 9 12.74 8.82 4.55
C LYS A 9 11.21 8.72 4.40
N ILE A 10 10.68 7.51 4.19
CA ILE A 10 9.24 7.32 4.01
C ILE A 10 8.44 7.74 5.26
N LEU A 11 8.93 7.51 6.48
CA LEU A 11 8.23 7.99 7.66
C LEU A 11 8.17 9.53 7.73
N ARG A 12 9.20 10.23 7.25
CA ARG A 12 9.19 11.71 7.20
C ARG A 12 8.23 12.23 6.14
N ASP A 13 8.25 11.62 4.96
CA ASP A 13 7.44 12.05 3.82
C ASP A 13 5.93 11.87 4.11
N TYR A 14 5.57 10.85 4.90
CA TYR A 14 4.18 10.54 5.27
C TYR A 14 3.80 11.02 6.68
N GLY A 15 4.66 11.78 7.37
CA GLY A 15 4.36 12.35 8.69
C GLY A 15 4.18 11.31 9.82
N VAL A 16 4.74 10.11 9.66
CA VAL A 16 4.58 9.01 10.62
C VAL A 16 5.68 9.04 11.69
N SER A 17 5.28 9.04 12.96
CA SER A 17 6.22 9.05 14.09
C SER A 17 6.58 7.64 14.58
N ALA A 18 7.75 7.49 15.21
CA ALA A 18 8.12 6.23 15.85
C ALA A 18 7.20 5.88 17.04
N LYS A 19 6.67 6.90 17.72
CA LYS A 19 5.68 6.74 18.78
C LYS A 19 4.39 6.11 18.23
N TRP A 20 3.86 6.65 17.14
CA TRP A 20 2.66 6.12 16.49
C TRP A 20 2.84 4.67 16.05
N LEU A 21 3.97 4.34 15.42
CA LEU A 21 4.26 2.95 15.03
C LEU A 21 4.39 2.02 16.24
N SER A 22 5.00 2.49 17.33
CA SER A 22 5.13 1.72 18.57
C SER A 22 3.76 1.40 19.17
N GLU A 23 2.84 2.36 19.18
CA GLU A 23 1.46 2.17 19.66
C GLU A 23 0.67 1.19 18.79
N LYS A 24 0.92 1.17 17.48
CA LYS A 24 0.23 0.26 16.54
C LYS A 24 0.78 -1.16 16.53
N THR A 25 2.09 -1.31 16.64
CA THR A 25 2.78 -2.59 16.44
C THR A 25 3.21 -3.25 17.75
N GLY A 26 3.18 -2.53 18.88
CA GLY A 26 3.73 -3.00 20.15
C GLY A 26 5.27 -3.04 20.20
N LEU A 27 5.95 -2.69 19.11
CA LEU A 27 7.41 -2.61 19.07
C LEU A 27 7.91 -1.39 19.86
N SER A 28 9.08 -1.49 20.50
CA SER A 28 9.59 -0.37 21.30
C SER A 28 10.01 0.81 20.42
N GLN A 29 9.72 2.03 20.88
CA GLN A 29 10.15 3.26 20.18
C GLN A 29 11.66 3.32 19.98
N GLN A 30 12.44 2.74 20.91
CA GLN A 30 13.90 2.70 20.83
C GLN A 30 14.36 1.79 19.68
N ALA A 31 13.76 0.60 19.54
CA ALA A 31 14.07 -0.32 18.43
C ALA A 31 13.75 0.30 17.08
N ILE A 32 12.56 0.92 16.95
CA ILE A 32 12.16 1.63 15.72
C ILE A 32 13.13 2.78 15.43
N SER A 33 13.51 3.56 16.44
CA SER A 33 14.44 4.70 16.27
C SER A 33 15.85 4.25 15.90
N ALA A 34 16.34 3.16 16.48
CA ALA A 34 17.64 2.59 16.16
C ALA A 34 17.67 2.08 14.71
N PHE A 35 16.63 1.38 14.27
CA PHE A 35 16.49 0.92 12.90
C PHE A 35 16.43 2.07 11.89
N ARG A 36 15.60 3.10 12.14
CA ARG A 36 15.52 4.31 11.30
C ARG A 36 16.87 4.99 11.10
N LYS A 37 17.71 4.99 12.13
CA LYS A 37 19.05 5.61 12.09
C LYS A 37 20.11 4.66 11.53
N GLY A 38 19.74 3.45 11.10
CA GLY A 38 20.66 2.42 10.63
C GLY A 38 21.59 1.87 11.72
N LYS A 39 21.27 2.10 13.00
CA LYS A 39 22.06 1.66 14.15
C LYS A 39 21.79 0.21 14.55
N SER A 40 20.64 -0.33 14.15
CA SER A 40 20.27 -1.73 14.36
C SER A 40 19.57 -2.30 13.12
N SER A 41 19.71 -3.60 12.90
CA SER A 41 18.87 -4.34 11.97
C SER A 41 17.49 -4.62 12.59
N MET A 42 16.52 -4.90 11.73
CA MET A 42 15.18 -5.35 12.10
C MET A 42 15.02 -6.79 11.58
N THR A 43 14.28 -7.64 12.29
CA THR A 43 13.85 -8.93 11.74
C THR A 43 12.82 -8.71 10.65
N THR A 44 12.65 -9.71 9.77
CA THR A 44 11.64 -9.65 8.70
C THR A 44 10.24 -9.47 9.27
N ASP A 45 9.88 -10.21 10.32
CA ASP A 45 8.55 -10.14 10.93
C ASP A 45 8.25 -8.75 11.52
N ASN A 46 9.21 -8.18 12.26
CA ASN A 46 9.03 -6.84 12.83
C ASN A 46 8.99 -5.77 11.75
N LEU A 47 9.73 -5.95 10.66
CA LEU A 47 9.67 -5.04 9.52
C LEU A 47 8.31 -5.14 8.82
N ASP A 48 7.77 -6.34 8.64
CA ASP A 48 6.46 -6.56 8.06
C ASP A 48 5.36 -5.90 8.90
N MET A 49 5.40 -6.07 10.23
CA MET A 49 4.49 -5.37 11.15
C MET A 49 4.58 -3.83 11.03
N LEU A 50 5.78 -3.28 10.83
CA LEU A 50 5.92 -1.84 10.64
C LEU A 50 5.39 -1.37 9.30
N LEU A 51 5.58 -2.16 8.24
CA LEU A 51 5.10 -1.85 6.91
C LEU A 51 3.59 -2.10 6.76
N SER A 52 3.00 -3.03 7.51
CA SER A 52 1.56 -3.33 7.46
C SER A 52 0.71 -2.12 7.80
N GLU A 53 1.15 -1.31 8.78
CA GLU A 53 0.47 -0.11 9.26
C GLU A 53 0.58 1.10 8.31
N LEU A 54 1.46 1.05 7.32
CA LEU A 54 1.66 2.16 6.38
C LEU A 54 0.65 2.12 5.23
N PRO A 55 0.34 3.26 4.60
CA PRO A 55 -0.43 3.28 3.37
C PRO A 55 0.34 2.60 2.22
N PHE A 56 -0.38 2.12 1.21
CA PHE A 56 0.19 1.36 0.09
C PHE A 56 1.30 2.16 -0.63
N GLU A 57 1.07 3.45 -0.82
CA GLU A 57 1.98 4.38 -1.48
C GLU A 57 3.33 4.48 -0.74
N ALA A 58 3.29 4.48 0.59
CA ALA A 58 4.49 4.52 1.43
C ALA A 58 5.29 3.22 1.32
N LYS A 59 4.61 2.07 1.30
CA LYS A 59 5.25 0.75 1.11
C LYS A 59 5.93 0.67 -0.26
N SER A 60 5.21 1.07 -1.32
CA SER A 60 5.73 1.12 -2.69
C SER A 60 6.97 2.00 -2.78
N THR A 61 6.91 3.21 -2.21
CA THR A 61 8.04 4.15 -2.17
C THR A 61 9.24 3.55 -1.42
N PHE A 62 8.98 2.89 -0.28
CA PHE A 62 10.03 2.24 0.50
C PHE A 62 10.77 1.18 -0.32
N PHE A 63 10.04 0.28 -0.98
CA PHE A 63 10.65 -0.77 -1.79
C PHE A 63 11.37 -0.23 -3.02
N ALA A 64 10.86 0.82 -3.67
CA ALA A 64 11.57 1.50 -4.77
C ALA A 64 12.93 2.07 -4.29
N LEU A 65 12.97 2.68 -3.10
CA LEU A 65 14.21 3.20 -2.52
C LEU A 65 15.22 2.10 -2.17
N VAL A 66 14.74 0.95 -1.67
CA VAL A 66 15.59 -0.17 -1.28
C VAL A 66 16.16 -0.90 -2.51
N LEU A 67 15.34 -1.11 -3.54
CA LEU A 67 15.70 -1.86 -4.74
C LEU A 67 16.52 -1.03 -5.74
N GLY A 68 16.67 0.28 -5.52
CA GLY A 68 17.59 1.13 -6.30
C GLY A 68 17.06 1.53 -7.68
N GLY A 69 15.75 1.44 -7.89
CA GLY A 69 15.08 1.86 -9.11
C GLY A 69 13.59 2.06 -8.82
N HIS A 70 12.91 2.82 -9.70
CA HIS A 70 11.44 2.75 -9.76
C HIS A 70 11.10 1.26 -9.78
N LEU A 71 10.29 0.79 -8.81
CA LEU A 71 9.60 -0.47 -9.01
C LEU A 71 9.01 -0.39 -10.41
N PRO A 72 9.21 -1.40 -11.29
CA PRO A 72 8.36 -1.47 -12.48
C PRO A 72 6.95 -1.25 -11.96
N PRO A 73 6.19 -0.30 -12.55
CA PRO A 73 4.85 0.05 -12.07
C PRO A 73 4.22 -1.26 -11.72
N ALA A 74 3.89 -1.45 -10.43
CA ALA A 74 3.51 -2.76 -9.90
C ALA A 74 2.67 -3.38 -11.00
N GLN A 75 3.15 -4.48 -11.60
CA GLN A 75 2.34 -5.17 -12.59
C GLN A 75 1.18 -5.66 -11.76
N CYS A 76 0.19 -4.79 -11.61
CA CYS A 76 -1.07 -5.08 -11.00
C CYS A 76 -1.48 -6.27 -11.85
N PRO A 77 -1.64 -7.45 -11.23
CA PRO A 77 -2.07 -8.60 -11.97
C PRO A 77 -3.26 -8.18 -12.83
N THR A 78 -3.31 -8.66 -14.07
CA THR A 78 -4.37 -8.25 -14.97
C THR A 78 -5.73 -8.57 -14.33
N ILE A 79 -6.80 -7.94 -14.81
CA ILE A 79 -8.12 -8.23 -14.25
C ILE A 79 -8.43 -9.73 -14.36
N GLU A 80 -7.91 -10.40 -15.37
CA GLU A 80 -8.00 -11.84 -15.58
C GLU A 80 -7.26 -12.62 -14.49
N GLU A 81 -5.99 -12.28 -14.20
CA GLU A 81 -5.19 -12.93 -13.15
C GLU A 81 -5.83 -12.73 -11.77
N LEU A 82 -6.29 -11.52 -11.46
CA LEU A 82 -7.04 -11.23 -10.25
C LEU A 82 -8.34 -12.05 -10.18
N ALA A 83 -9.06 -12.12 -11.30
CA ALA A 83 -10.30 -12.86 -11.36
C ALA A 83 -10.09 -14.36 -11.21
N GLU A 84 -8.95 -14.93 -11.61
CA GLU A 84 -8.62 -16.34 -11.44
C GLU A 84 -8.42 -16.70 -9.96
N ASP A 85 -7.61 -15.92 -9.24
CA ASP A 85 -7.23 -16.15 -7.85
C ASP A 85 -8.35 -15.87 -6.83
N LEU A 86 -9.41 -15.16 -7.23
CA LEU A 86 -10.54 -14.89 -6.35
C LEU A 86 -11.37 -16.16 -6.06
N PRO A 87 -11.77 -16.43 -4.81
CA PRO A 87 -12.78 -17.46 -4.52
C PRO A 87 -14.11 -17.18 -5.24
N ARG A 88 -14.84 -18.24 -5.64
CA ARG A 88 -16.11 -18.15 -6.41
C ARG A 88 -17.10 -17.12 -5.84
N GLU A 89 -17.20 -17.06 -4.52
CA GLU A 89 -18.11 -16.15 -3.82
C GLU A 89 -17.70 -14.67 -3.98
N LYS A 90 -16.39 -14.38 -3.97
CA LYS A 90 -15.87 -13.04 -4.23
C LYS A 90 -16.02 -12.67 -5.70
N LYS A 91 -15.86 -13.61 -6.64
CA LYS A 91 -16.09 -13.35 -8.09
C LYS A 91 -17.52 -12.90 -8.36
N LYS A 92 -18.51 -13.55 -7.75
CA LYS A 92 -19.93 -13.17 -7.89
C LYS A 92 -20.20 -11.75 -7.37
N LYS A 93 -19.69 -11.43 -6.18
CA LYS A 93 -19.84 -10.08 -5.61
C LYS A 93 -19.18 -9.03 -6.47
N LEU A 94 -17.98 -9.32 -6.99
CA LEU A 94 -17.27 -8.44 -7.91
C LEU A 94 -18.08 -8.19 -9.18
N ALA A 95 -18.67 -9.22 -9.78
CA ALA A 95 -19.51 -9.09 -10.97
C ALA A 95 -20.72 -8.16 -10.73
N ILE A 96 -21.39 -8.29 -9.57
CA ILE A 96 -22.52 -7.42 -9.21
C ILE A 96 -22.07 -5.96 -9.10
N ILE A 97 -20.96 -5.71 -8.37
CA ILE A 97 -20.41 -4.36 -8.18
C ILE A 97 -20.03 -3.73 -9.53
N LEU A 98 -19.40 -4.49 -10.43
CA LEU A 98 -19.01 -4.00 -11.75
C LEU A 98 -20.22 -3.65 -12.61
N VAL A 99 -21.25 -4.49 -12.62
CA VAL A 99 -22.50 -4.21 -13.35
C VAL A 99 -23.17 -2.93 -12.83
N GLU A 100 -23.23 -2.76 -11.51
CA GLU A 100 -23.79 -1.55 -10.89
C GLU A 100 -22.96 -0.29 -11.19
N ALA A 101 -21.64 -0.39 -11.19
CA ALA A 101 -20.74 0.72 -11.50
C ALA A 101 -20.91 1.18 -12.96
N ILE A 102 -20.94 0.24 -13.90
CA ILE A 102 -21.15 0.52 -15.34
C ILE A 102 -22.55 1.13 -15.59
N ALA A 103 -23.58 0.63 -14.89
CA ALA A 103 -24.92 1.19 -14.98
C ALA A 103 -25.00 2.65 -14.44
N LYS A 104 -24.20 2.98 -13.42
CA LYS A 104 -24.10 4.34 -12.87
C LYS A 104 -23.38 5.30 -13.81
N GLU A 105 -22.26 4.90 -14.41
CA GLU A 105 -21.53 5.74 -15.37
C GLU A 105 -22.38 6.09 -16.60
N SER A 106 -23.07 5.09 -17.18
CA SER A 106 -23.98 5.31 -18.31
C SER A 106 -25.18 6.21 -18.01
N SER A 107 -25.58 6.31 -16.74
CA SER A 107 -26.65 7.22 -16.29
C SER A 107 -26.16 8.67 -16.09
N GLN A 108 -24.89 8.85 -15.70
CA GLN A 108 -24.25 10.17 -15.58
C GLN A 108 -23.91 10.77 -16.96
N GLU A 109 -23.42 9.97 -17.90
CA GLU A 109 -23.14 10.42 -19.27
C GLU A 109 -24.41 10.86 -20.04
N ARG A 110 -25.52 10.12 -19.89
CA ARG A 110 -26.81 10.51 -20.48
C ARG A 110 -27.41 11.79 -19.90
N SER A 111 -27.06 12.14 -18.67
CA SER A 111 -27.54 13.38 -18.03
C SER A 111 -26.78 14.61 -18.53
N LEU A 112 -25.52 14.44 -18.94
CA LEU A 112 -24.69 15.52 -19.51
C LEU A 112 -25.00 15.80 -20.98
N GLN A 113 -25.50 14.82 -21.74
CA GLN A 113 -25.87 15.00 -23.16
C GLN A 113 -27.23 15.70 -23.38
N LYS A 114 -28.05 15.91 -22.35
CA LYS A 114 -29.37 16.58 -22.47
C LYS A 114 -29.32 18.11 -22.32
N VAL A 115 -28.12 18.71 -22.25
CA VAL A 115 -27.93 20.16 -22.04
C VAL A 115 -27.27 20.86 -23.24
N HIS A 116 -27.47 20.37 -24.46
CA HIS A 116 -27.14 21.09 -25.71
C HIS A 116 -28.32 21.07 -26.67
#